data_AF-A0A261GHV5-F1
#
_entry.id   AF-A0A261GHV5-F1
#
_cell.length_a   1.000
_cell.length_b   1.000
_cell.length_c   1.000
_cell.angle_alpha   90.00
_cell.angle_beta   90.00
_cell.angle_gamma   90.00
#
_symmetry.space_group_name_H-M   'P 1'
#
loop_
_entity.id
_entity.type
_entity.pdbx_description
1 polymer ?
#
loop_
_entity_poly.entity_id
_entity_poly.type
_entity_poly.pdbx_seq_one_letter_code
_entity_poly.pdbx_strand_id
1 'polypeptide(L)'
;MHENTLRQLKKEKLIADTGGGLKTTARWQAAVLRAVTELMGNPITASEDSQDLRIAFAKALHGIYGDRVSEEEMTDMLLAMLQLETESLQPTH
;
A
#
# COMPACT_ATOMS: atom_id res chain seq x y z
N MET A 1 5.12 -8.81 15.20
CA MET A 1 4.73 -7.55 14.52
C MET A 1 3.98 -7.83 13.23
N HIS A 2 4.60 -8.47 12.24
CA HIS A 2 4.00 -8.73 10.91
C HIS A 2 2.60 -9.37 10.90
N GLU A 3 2.30 -10.35 11.76
CA GLU A 3 0.98 -11.00 11.76
C GLU A 3 -0.18 -10.08 12.17
N ASN A 4 0.06 -9.13 13.08
CA ASN A 4 -0.98 -8.18 13.50
C ASN A 4 -1.26 -7.18 12.39
N THR A 5 -0.21 -6.71 11.71
CA THR A 5 -0.30 -5.86 10.53
C THR A 5 -1.10 -6.55 9.42
N LEU A 6 -0.75 -7.79 9.05
CA LEU A 6 -1.48 -8.55 8.02
C LEU A 6 -2.94 -8.80 8.42
N ARG A 7 -3.22 -9.10 9.69
CA ARG A 7 -4.59 -9.27 10.19
C ARG A 7 -5.40 -7.98 10.05
N GLN A 8 -4.81 -6.84 10.36
CA GLN A 8 -5.46 -5.54 10.22
C GLN A 8 -5.71 -5.20 8.75
N LEU A 9 -4.72 -5.39 7.87
CA LEU A 9 -4.85 -5.18 6.44
C LEU A 9 -5.93 -6.08 5.81
N LYS A 10 -6.06 -7.34 6.27
CA LYS A 10 -7.15 -8.26 5.89
C LYS A 10 -8.51 -7.75 6.37
N LYS A 11 -8.60 -7.33 7.64
CA LYS A 11 -9.84 -6.80 8.23
C LYS A 11 -10.36 -5.58 7.46
N GLU A 12 -9.46 -4.71 7.04
CA GLU A 12 -9.77 -3.54 6.21
C GLU A 12 -9.94 -3.85 4.71
N LYS A 13 -9.88 -5.14 4.35
CA LYS A 13 -10.03 -5.65 2.98
C LYS A 13 -9.03 -5.02 2.02
N LEU A 14 -7.81 -4.71 2.48
CA LEU A 14 -6.73 -4.22 1.64
C LEU A 14 -5.97 -5.36 0.98
N ILE A 15 -5.88 -6.48 1.69
CA ILE A 15 -5.31 -7.75 1.21
C ILE A 15 -6.30 -8.90 1.43
N ALA A 16 -6.15 -9.98 0.67
CA ALA A 16 -6.96 -11.18 0.79
C ALA A 16 -6.12 -12.44 0.57
N ASP A 17 -6.52 -13.54 1.21
CA ASP A 17 -6.02 -14.87 0.88
C ASP A 17 -6.65 -15.32 -0.44
N THR A 18 -5.81 -15.65 -1.40
CA THR A 18 -6.21 -16.29 -2.65
C THR A 18 -5.63 -17.69 -2.70
N GLY A 19 -6.14 -18.56 -3.57
CA GLY A 19 -5.63 -19.93 -3.72
C GLY A 19 -4.12 -20.01 -4.05
N GLY A 20 -3.49 -18.90 -4.45
CA GLY A 20 -2.05 -18.76 -4.69
C GLY A 20 -1.32 -17.88 -3.67
N GLY A 21 -1.88 -17.65 -2.48
CA GLY A 21 -1.28 -16.84 -1.41
C GLY A 21 -1.94 -15.46 -1.21
N LEU A 22 -1.29 -14.61 -0.42
CA LEU A 22 -1.78 -13.25 -0.15
C LEU A 22 -1.65 -12.37 -1.37
N LYS A 23 -2.72 -11.65 -1.70
CA LYS A 23 -2.76 -10.67 -2.78
C LYS A 23 -3.41 -9.37 -2.32
N THR A 24 -3.01 -8.27 -2.92
CA THR A 24 -3.70 -6.99 -2.74
C THR A 24 -5.06 -7.00 -3.44
N THR A 25 -6.01 -6.24 -2.91
CA THR A 25 -7.39 -6.22 -3.42
C THR A 25 -7.65 -5.03 -4.33
N ALA A 26 -8.79 -5.04 -5.04
CA ALA A 26 -9.26 -3.88 -5.80
C ALA A 26 -9.44 -2.61 -4.92
N ARG A 27 -9.79 -2.76 -3.63
CA ARG A 27 -9.89 -1.63 -2.71
C ARG A 27 -8.54 -0.96 -2.49
N TRP A 28 -7.49 -1.77 -2.33
CA TRP A 28 -6.12 -1.28 -2.25
C TRP A 28 -5.70 -0.60 -3.55
N GLN A 29 -5.87 -1.26 -4.70
CA GLN A 29 -5.52 -0.69 -6.00
C GLN A 29 -6.21 0.65 -6.25
N ALA A 30 -7.49 0.77 -5.90
CA ALA A 30 -8.23 2.03 -6.00
C ALA A 30 -7.75 3.13 -5.03
N ALA A 31 -7.19 2.78 -3.87
CA ALA A 31 -6.57 3.74 -2.96
C ALA A 31 -5.23 4.25 -3.52
N VAL A 32 -4.41 3.35 -4.06
CA VAL A 32 -3.14 3.69 -4.71
C VAL A 32 -3.37 4.58 -5.94
N LEU A 33 -4.32 4.23 -6.82
CA LEU A 33 -4.64 5.04 -8.00
C LEU A 33 -5.06 6.47 -7.65
N ARG A 34 -5.84 6.66 -6.59
CA ARG A 34 -6.20 8.00 -6.08
C ARG A 34 -4.96 8.75 -5.57
N ALA A 35 -4.13 8.08 -4.77
CA ALA A 35 -2.90 8.68 -4.25
C ALA A 35 -1.95 9.12 -5.39
N VAL A 36 -1.76 8.28 -6.41
CA VAL A 36 -0.95 8.59 -7.59
C VAL A 36 -1.53 9.76 -8.37
N THR A 37 -2.85 9.78 -8.60
CA THR A 37 -3.53 10.88 -9.31
C THR A 37 -3.34 12.22 -8.60
N GLU A 38 -3.45 12.23 -7.27
CA GLU A 38 -3.22 13.43 -6.47
C GLU A 38 -1.76 13.89 -6.50
N LEU A 39 -0.80 12.95 -6.48
CA LEU A 39 0.64 13.27 -6.55
C LEU A 39 1.02 13.85 -7.91
N MET A 40 0.55 13.24 -9.00
CA MET A 40 0.82 13.73 -10.37
C MET A 40 0.07 15.02 -10.69
N GLY A 41 -1.09 15.25 -10.08
CA GLY A 41 -1.87 16.48 -10.23
C GLY A 41 -1.21 17.71 -9.61
N ASN A 42 -0.16 17.53 -8.80
CA ASN A 42 0.60 18.60 -8.20
C ASN A 42 1.98 18.75 -8.90
N PRO A 43 2.24 19.86 -9.60
CA PRO A 43 3.49 20.09 -10.33
C PRO A 43 4.75 20.03 -9.45
N ILE A 44 4.63 20.30 -8.15
CA ILE A 44 5.73 20.26 -7.18
C ILE A 44 6.15 18.82 -6.86
N THR A 45 5.20 17.87 -6.91
CA THR A 45 5.43 16.44 -6.64
C THR A 45 5.34 15.60 -7.91
N ALA A 46 5.50 16.22 -9.08
CA ALA A 46 5.53 15.54 -10.37
C ALA A 46 6.98 15.27 -10.84
N SER A 47 7.99 15.51 -10.00
CA SER A 47 9.38 15.18 -10.33
C SER A 47 9.60 13.67 -10.42
N GLU A 48 10.62 13.21 -11.15
CA GLU A 48 10.96 11.78 -11.26
C GLU A 48 11.15 11.11 -9.88
N ASP A 49 11.69 11.83 -8.89
CA ASP A 49 11.85 11.32 -7.52
C ASP A 49 10.50 11.06 -6.82
N SER A 50 9.44 11.70 -7.28
CA SER A 50 8.08 11.57 -6.74
C SER A 50 7.32 10.38 -7.34
N GLN A 51 7.92 9.68 -8.33
CA GLN A 51 7.37 8.47 -8.92
C GLN A 51 7.68 7.21 -8.10
N ASP A 52 8.29 7.36 -6.92
CA ASP A 52 8.52 6.26 -6.00
C ASP A 52 7.19 5.68 -5.49
N LEU A 53 6.96 4.40 -5.80
CA LEU A 53 5.77 3.65 -5.37
C LEU A 53 5.58 3.70 -3.85
N ARG A 54 6.66 3.84 -3.08
CA ARG A 54 6.62 3.99 -1.61
C ARG A 54 5.86 5.25 -1.19
N ILE A 55 6.02 6.36 -1.92
CA ILE A 55 5.33 7.62 -1.63
C ILE A 55 3.83 7.46 -1.91
N ALA A 56 3.48 6.83 -3.03
CA ALA A 56 2.09 6.53 -3.36
C ALA A 56 1.44 5.62 -2.32
N PHE A 57 2.15 4.59 -1.84
CA PHE A 57 1.64 3.65 -0.84
C PHE A 57 1.50 4.31 0.53
N ALA A 58 2.49 5.11 0.96
CA ALA A 58 2.43 5.87 2.20
C ALA A 58 1.23 6.83 2.19
N LYS A 59 1.03 7.56 1.09
CA LYS A 59 -0.13 8.45 0.92
C LYS A 59 -1.45 7.69 0.89
N ALA A 60 -1.53 6.54 0.24
CA ALA A 60 -2.72 5.71 0.23
C ALA A 60 -3.07 5.20 1.64
N LEU A 61 -2.08 4.71 2.39
CA LEU A 61 -2.25 4.28 3.78
C LEU A 61 -2.67 5.44 4.68
N HIS A 62 -2.02 6.60 4.55
CA HIS A 62 -2.42 7.81 5.26
C HIS A 62 -3.86 8.23 4.90
N GLY A 63 -4.28 8.09 3.64
CA GLY A 63 -5.67 8.35 3.24
C GLY A 63 -6.70 7.37 3.81
N ILE A 64 -6.29 6.16 4.19
CA ILE A 64 -7.17 5.14 4.78
C ILE A 64 -7.20 5.26 6.31
N TYR A 65 -6.04 5.39 6.93
CA TYR A 65 -5.88 5.34 8.37
C TYR A 65 -5.77 6.73 9.01
N GLY A 66 -5.14 7.69 8.34
CA GLY A 66 -4.82 9.01 8.90
C GLY A 66 -4.12 8.87 10.25
N ASP A 67 -4.54 9.68 11.22
CA ASP A 67 -3.99 9.70 12.58
C ASP A 67 -4.50 8.55 13.48
N ARG A 68 -5.22 7.55 12.92
CA ARG A 68 -5.79 6.44 13.71
C ARG A 68 -4.77 5.38 14.10
N VAL A 69 -3.61 5.40 13.49
CA VAL A 69 -2.51 4.45 13.72
C VAL A 69 -1.24 5.24 14.00
N SER A 70 -0.32 4.66 14.76
CA SER A 70 0.96 5.30 15.01
C SER A 70 1.83 5.33 13.74
N GLU A 71 2.85 6.19 13.74
CA GLU A 71 3.84 6.21 12.65
C GLU A 71 4.55 4.86 12.47
N GLU A 72 4.82 4.15 13.58
CA GLU A 72 5.41 2.82 13.58
C GLU A 72 4.46 1.79 12.94
N GLU A 73 3.19 1.81 13.32
CA GLU A 73 2.17 0.93 12.72
C GLU A 73 1.98 1.22 11.23
N MET A 74 1.98 2.49 10.84
CA MET A 74 1.89 2.89 9.43
C MET A 74 3.12 2.45 8.63
N THR A 75 4.31 2.53 9.22
CA THR A 75 5.55 2.05 8.62
C THR A 75 5.52 0.54 8.40
N ASP A 76 5.05 -0.22 9.40
CA ASP A 76 4.88 -1.66 9.29
C ASP A 76 3.89 -2.03 8.18
N MET A 77 2.76 -1.32 8.09
CA MET A 77 1.78 -1.51 7.02
C MET A 77 2.38 -1.23 5.64
N LEU A 78 3.16 -0.15 5.51
CA LEU A 78 3.83 0.20 4.26
C LEU A 78 4.78 -0.90 3.80
N LEU A 79 5.65 -1.38 4.68
CA LEU A 79 6.60 -2.44 4.39
C LEU A 79 5.89 -3.74 3.99
N ALA A 80 4.82 -4.10 4.70
CA ALA A 80 4.03 -5.29 4.37
C ALA A 80 3.37 -5.18 2.97
N MET A 81 2.81 -4.02 2.62
CA MET A 81 2.19 -3.81 1.31
C MET A 81 3.21 -3.81 0.17
N LEU A 82 4.39 -3.22 0.39
CA LEU A 82 5.49 -3.23 -0.59
C LEU A 82 6.01 -4.64 -0.85
N GLN A 83 6.16 -5.46 0.20
CA GLN A 83 6.59 -6.84 0.07
C GLN A 83 5.59 -7.64 -0.76
N LEU A 84 4.28 -7.55 -0.45
CA LEU A 84 3.24 -8.26 -1.17
C LEU A 84 3.15 -7.88 -2.65
N GLU A 85 3.30 -6.60 -2.97
CA GLU A 85 3.29 -6.11 -4.35
C GLU A 85 4.55 -6.57 -5.09
N THR A 86 5.72 -6.53 -4.46
CA THR A 86 6.97 -7.05 -5.03
C THR A 86 6.88 -8.54 -5.33
N GLU A 87 6.37 -9.34 -4.40
CA GLU A 87 6.13 -10.78 -4.59
C GLU A 87 5.12 -11.06 -5.69
N SER A 88 4.12 -10.20 -5.88
CA SER A 88 3.12 -10.36 -6.95
C SER A 88 3.68 -10.12 -8.36
N LEU A 89 4.76 -9.35 -8.46
CA LEU A 89 5.44 -8.99 -9.71
C LEU A 89 6.54 -9.99 -10.10
N GLN A 90 6.95 -10.88 -9.20
CA GLN A 90 7.90 -11.92 -9.52
C GLN A 90 7.22 -13.03 -10.35
N PRO A 91 7.80 -13.43 -11.50
CA PRO A 91 7.26 -14.55 -12.27
C PRO A 91 7.36 -15.83 -11.44
N THR A 92 6.23 -16.52 -11.25
CA THR A 92 6.21 -17.89 -10.76
C THR A 92 6.91 -18.78 -11.79
N HIS A 93 8.12 -19.23 -11.47
CA HIS A 93 8.87 -20.23 -12.23
C HIS A 93 8.22 -21.63 -12.12
#